data_AF-A0A370FD26-F1
#
_entry.id   AF-A0A370FD26-F1
#
_cell.length_a   1.000
_cell.length_b   1.000
_cell.length_c   1.000
_cell.angle_alpha   90.00
_cell.angle_beta   90.00
_cell.angle_gamma   90.00
#
_symmetry.space_group_name_H-M   'P 1'
#
loop_
_entity.id
_entity.type
_entity.pdbx_description
1 polymer ?
#
loop_
_entity_poly.entity_id
_entity_poly.type
_entity_poly.pdbx_seq_one_letter_code
_entity_poly.pdbx_strand_id
1 'polypeptide(L)'
;MTTRPTPSTAPAPPESPEQALLREFDHDARSPLSAMAAATELLGATDDPALQEEARGVIGRQVRKLNELFAAFRARLAALAHGGGEPPA
;
A
#
# COMPACT_ATOMS: atom_id res chain seq x y z
N MET A 1 -9.97 39.15 -32.96
CA MET A 1 -10.04 37.67 -32.89
C MET A 1 -8.68 37.19 -32.45
N THR A 2 -8.52 36.81 -31.18
CA THR A 2 -7.21 36.39 -30.64
C THR A 2 -7.36 34.96 -30.13
N THR A 3 -6.72 34.02 -30.81
CA THR A 3 -6.77 32.59 -30.48
C THR A 3 -5.91 32.33 -29.24
N ARG A 4 -6.54 31.77 -28.19
CA ARG A 4 -5.87 31.34 -26.97
C ARG A 4 -5.22 29.97 -27.24
N PRO A 5 -3.89 29.81 -27.08
CA PRO A 5 -3.28 28.49 -27.20
C PRO A 5 -3.73 27.62 -26.03
N THR A 6 -4.29 26.46 -26.32
CA THR A 6 -4.55 25.41 -25.33
C THR A 6 -3.21 24.85 -24.84
N PRO A 7 -3.00 24.65 -23.54
CA PRO A 7 -1.83 23.94 -23.06
C PRO A 7 -1.94 22.49 -23.52
N SER A 8 -1.08 22.11 -24.46
CA SER A 8 -0.86 20.71 -24.82
C SER A 8 -0.11 20.06 -23.65
N THR A 9 -0.85 19.54 -22.68
CA THR A 9 -0.27 18.72 -21.62
C THR A 9 0.19 17.41 -22.27
N ALA A 10 1.49 17.34 -22.58
CA ALA A 10 2.11 16.07 -22.97
C ALA A 10 1.82 15.02 -21.87
N PRO A 11 1.48 13.78 -22.23
CA PRO A 11 1.28 12.73 -21.24
C PRO A 11 2.58 12.55 -20.43
N ALA A 12 2.44 12.43 -19.11
CA ALA A 12 3.57 12.15 -18.24
C ALA A 12 4.30 10.88 -18.72
N PRO A 13 5.64 10.82 -18.60
CA PRO A 13 6.37 9.60 -18.92
C PRO A 13 5.83 8.42 -18.11
N PRO A 14 5.88 7.19 -18.66
CA PRO A 14 5.39 6.00 -17.96
C PRO A 14 6.11 5.83 -16.62
N GLU A 15 5.35 5.45 -15.58
CA GLU A 15 5.92 5.18 -14.25
C GLU A 15 6.96 4.05 -14.33
N SER A 16 8.05 4.19 -13.56
CA SER A 16 9.02 3.09 -13.48
C SER A 16 8.39 1.88 -12.78
N PRO A 17 8.82 0.64 -13.06
CA PRO A 17 8.30 -0.54 -12.39
C PRO A 17 8.41 -0.48 -10.85
N GLU A 18 9.46 0.17 -10.33
CA GLU A 18 9.64 0.38 -8.89
C GLU A 18 8.64 1.39 -8.32
N GLN A 19 8.35 2.47 -9.05
CA GLN A 19 7.35 3.46 -8.66
C GLN A 19 5.94 2.85 -8.66
N ALA A 20 5.62 2.04 -9.68
CA ALA A 20 4.37 1.29 -9.75
C ALA A 20 4.23 0.32 -8.56
N LEU A 21 5.29 -0.43 -8.25
CA LEU A 21 5.30 -1.38 -7.14
C LEU A 21 5.13 -0.67 -5.78
N LEU A 22 5.80 0.46 -5.57
CA LEU A 22 5.65 1.26 -4.36
C LEU A 22 4.22 1.81 -4.24
N ARG A 23 3.66 2.33 -5.32
CA ARG A 23 2.28 2.86 -5.37
C ARG A 23 1.25 1.79 -5.03
N GLU A 24 1.41 0.58 -5.57
CA GLU A 24 0.56 -0.57 -5.24
C GLU A 24 0.67 -0.94 -3.76
N PHE A 25 1.90 -1.06 -3.23
CA PHE A 25 2.12 -1.37 -1.82
C PHE A 25 1.49 -0.33 -0.89
N ASP A 26 1.70 0.96 -1.16
CA ASP A 26 1.13 2.05 -0.38
C ASP A 26 -0.39 2.05 -0.42
N HIS A 27 -0.98 1.78 -1.58
CA HIS A 27 -2.42 1.65 -1.74
C HIS A 27 -2.97 0.51 -0.88
N ASP A 28 -2.34 -0.67 -0.95
CA ASP A 28 -2.82 -1.87 -0.28
C ASP A 28 -2.60 -1.82 1.23
N ALA A 29 -1.56 -1.12 1.69
CA ALA A 29 -1.26 -0.94 3.11
C ALA A 29 -2.27 -0.02 3.83
N ARG A 30 -2.92 0.91 3.12
CA ARG A 30 -3.89 1.84 3.74
C ARG A 30 -5.05 1.12 4.39
N SER A 31 -5.62 0.12 3.73
CA SER A 31 -6.78 -0.63 4.25
C SER A 31 -6.54 -1.26 5.63
N PRO A 32 -5.52 -2.12 5.84
CA PRO A 32 -5.23 -2.69 7.15
C PRO A 32 -4.83 -1.64 8.19
N LEU A 33 -4.10 -0.58 7.79
CA LEU A 33 -3.74 0.51 8.70
C LEU A 33 -4.99 1.26 9.22
N SER A 34 -5.92 1.62 8.35
CA SER A 34 -7.17 2.27 8.74
C SER A 34 -8.03 1.39 9.65
N ALA A 35 -8.10 0.08 9.37
CA ALA A 35 -8.83 -0.85 10.23
C ALA A 35 -8.20 -0.98 11.63
N MET A 36 -6.87 -0.95 11.74
CA MET A 36 -6.20 -0.93 13.05
C MET A 36 -6.41 0.38 13.80
N ALA A 37 -6.41 1.52 13.10
CA ALA A 37 -6.70 2.82 13.71
C ALA A 37 -8.11 2.81 14.34
N ALA A 38 -9.13 2.41 13.57
CA ALA A 38 -10.51 2.30 14.05
C ALA A 38 -10.65 1.31 15.23
N ALA A 39 -9.98 0.16 15.16
CA ALA A 39 -10.00 -0.80 16.26
C ALA A 39 -9.32 -0.26 17.53
N THR A 40 -8.25 0.51 17.37
CA THR A 40 -7.55 1.16 18.51
C THR A 40 -8.41 2.26 19.12
N GLU A 41 -9.10 3.06 18.31
CA GLU A 41 -10.07 4.04 18.77
C GLU A 41 -11.21 3.38 19.55
N LEU A 42 -11.75 2.26 19.04
CA LEU A 42 -12.79 1.50 19.74
C LEU A 42 -12.33 1.02 21.12
N LEU A 43 -11.10 0.51 21.23
CA LEU A 43 -10.53 0.09 22.52
C LEU A 43 -10.45 1.20 23.56
N GLY A 44 -10.23 2.45 23.13
CA GLY A 44 -10.21 3.62 24.02
C GLY A 44 -11.58 4.22 24.31
N ALA A 45 -12.61 3.84 23.55
CA ALA A 45 -13.95 4.43 23.61
C ALA A 45 -15.01 3.56 24.29
N THR A 46 -14.68 2.31 24.65
CA THR A 46 -15.64 1.36 25.24
C THR A 46 -15.04 0.56 26.40
N ASP A 47 -15.86 0.32 27.42
CA ASP A 47 -15.57 -0.60 28.54
C ASP A 47 -16.19 -1.99 28.32
N ASP A 48 -16.91 -2.21 27.21
CA ASP A 48 -17.50 -3.52 26.89
C ASP A 48 -16.39 -4.54 26.56
N PRO A 49 -16.22 -5.61 27.37
CA PRO A 49 -15.17 -6.61 27.15
C PRO A 49 -15.30 -7.34 25.81
N ALA A 50 -16.52 -7.55 25.32
CA ALA A 50 -16.75 -8.26 24.05
C ALA A 50 -16.28 -7.41 22.86
N LEU A 51 -16.60 -6.11 22.87
CA LEU A 51 -16.12 -5.17 21.85
C LEU A 51 -14.60 -5.00 21.92
N GLN A 52 -14.02 -5.00 23.12
CA GLN A 52 -12.57 -4.95 23.28
C GLN A 52 -11.88 -6.21 22.72
N GLU A 53 -12.46 -7.40 22.94
CA GLU A 53 -11.93 -8.65 22.37
C GLU A 53 -12.00 -8.63 20.84
N GLU A 54 -13.12 -8.20 20.28
CA GLU A 54 -13.29 -8.07 18.83
C GLU A 54 -12.25 -7.11 18.22
N ALA A 55 -12.07 -5.94 18.83
CA ALA A 55 -11.10 -4.95 18.39
C ALA A 55 -9.66 -5.48 18.42
N ARG A 56 -9.27 -6.18 19.50
CA ARG A 56 -7.97 -6.87 19.58
C ARG A 56 -7.83 -7.93 18.48
N GLY A 57 -8.91 -8.67 18.19
CA GLY A 57 -8.97 -9.63 17.11
C GLY A 57 -8.78 -9.01 15.73
N VAL A 58 -9.39 -7.84 15.47
CA VAL A 58 -9.19 -7.06 14.24
C VAL A 58 -7.73 -6.66 14.10
N ILE A 59 -7.13 -6.07 15.14
CA ILE A 59 -5.72 -5.66 15.14
C ILE A 59 -4.81 -6.85 14.79
N GLY A 60 -5.00 -7.99 15.47
CA GLY A 60 -4.21 -9.19 15.19
C GLY A 60 -4.34 -9.70 13.75
N ARG A 61 -5.54 -9.64 13.15
CA ARG A 61 -5.74 -9.99 11.73
C ARG A 61 -5.03 -9.02 10.79
N GLN A 62 -5.11 -7.71 11.05
CA GLN A 62 -4.48 -6.71 10.18
C GLN A 62 -2.95 -6.72 10.26
N VAL A 63 -2.37 -7.01 11.44
CA VAL A 63 -0.92 -7.21 11.58
C VAL A 63 -0.43 -8.36 10.71
N ARG A 64 -1.15 -9.50 10.69
CA ARG A 64 -0.82 -10.63 9.80
C ARG A 64 -0.89 -10.23 8.32
N LYS A 65 -1.96 -9.54 7.93
CA LYS A 65 -2.14 -9.04 6.55
C LYS A 65 -1.01 -8.10 6.12
N LEU A 66 -0.57 -7.19 7.00
CA LEU A 66 0.56 -6.31 6.72
C LEU A 66 1.87 -7.09 6.56
N ASN A 67 2.12 -8.09 7.41
CA ASN A 67 3.32 -8.94 7.27
C ASN A 67 3.35 -9.68 5.93
N GLU A 68 2.21 -10.21 5.49
CA GLU A 68 2.05 -10.83 4.17
C GLU A 68 2.30 -9.83 3.03
N LEU A 69 1.72 -8.63 3.13
CA LEU A 69 1.92 -7.57 2.15
C LEU A 69 3.40 -7.16 2.03
N PHE A 70 4.08 -6.97 3.16
CA PHE A 70 5.51 -6.68 3.19
C PHE A 70 6.35 -7.82 2.62
N ALA A 71 6.00 -9.08 2.89
CA ALA A 71 6.70 -10.23 2.32
C ALA A 71 6.56 -10.27 0.80
N ALA A 72 5.34 -10.06 0.28
CA ALA A 72 5.08 -10.00 -1.15
C ALA A 72 5.82 -8.83 -1.83
N PHE A 73 5.82 -7.64 -1.22
CA PHE A 73 6.54 -6.48 -1.71
C PHE A 73 8.05 -6.75 -1.83
N ARG A 74 8.68 -7.29 -0.78
CA ARG A 74 10.11 -7.64 -0.81
C ARG A 74 10.43 -8.68 -1.89
N ALA A 75 9.57 -9.68 -2.07
CA ALA A 75 9.75 -10.69 -3.11
C ALA A 75 9.70 -10.08 -4.52
N ARG A 76 8.72 -9.19 -4.77
CA ARG A 76 8.60 -8.48 -6.06
C ARG A 76 9.77 -7.52 -6.31
N LEU A 77 10.23 -6.81 -5.28
CA LEU A 77 11.40 -5.94 -5.37
C LEU A 77 12.67 -6.73 -5.71
N ALA A 78 12.86 -7.89 -5.09
CA ALA A 78 13.97 -8.78 -5.41
C ALA A 78 13.88 -9.27 -6.86
N ALA A 79 12.70 -9.66 -7.35
CA ALA A 79 12.50 -10.10 -8.73
C ALA A 79 12.85 -9.00 -9.75
N LEU A 80 12.48 -7.74 -9.49
CA LEU A 80 12.86 -6.60 -10.34
C LEU A 80 14.38 -6.42 -10.40
N ALA A 81 15.08 -6.54 -9.26
CA ALA A 81 16.54 -6.42 -9.22
C ALA A 81 17.26 -7.53 -10.00
N HIS A 82 16.69 -8.74 -10.06
CA HIS A 82 17.27 -9.87 -10.81
C HIS A 82 16.87 -9.87 -12.29
N GLY A 83 15.72 -9.29 -12.66
CA GLY A 83 15.25 -9.17 -14.04
C GLY A 83 15.95 -8.08 -14.87
N GLY A 84 16.72 -7.19 -14.23
CA GLY A 84 17.54 -6.17 -14.90
C GLY A 84 18.98 -6.61 -15.22
N GLY A 85 19.36 -7.83 -14.87
CA GLY A 85 20.68 -8.39 -15.19
C GLY A 85 20.67 -9.07 -16.56
N GLU A 86 21.25 -8.41 -17.57
CA GLU A 86 21.60 -9.01 -18.85
C GLU A 86 22.43 -10.30 -18.59
N PRO A 87 22.08 -11.46 -19.18
CA PRO A 87 22.86 -12.67 -18.98
C PRO A 87 24.25 -12.50 -19.61
N PRO A 88 25.33 -13.04 -19.00
CA PRO A 88 26.66 -12.98 -19.61
C PRO A 88 26.67 -13.76 -20.93
N ALA A 89 27.26 -13.13 -21.95
CA ALA A 89 27.48 -13.67 -23.28
C ALA A 89 28.42 -14.89 -23.28
#